data_AF-A0A953U575-F1
#
_entry.id   AF-A0A953U575-F1
#
_cell.length_a   1.000
_cell.length_b   1.000
_cell.length_c   1.000
_cell.angle_alpha   90.00
_cell.angle_beta   90.00
_cell.angle_gamma   90.00
#
_symmetry.space_group_name_H-M   'P 1'
#
loop_
_entity.id
_entity.type
_entity.pdbx_description
1 polymer ?
#
loop_
_entity_poly.entity_id
_entity_poly.type
_entity_poly.pdbx_seq_one_letter_code
_entity_poly.pdbx_strand_id
1 'polypeptide(L)'
;MEDLQPRRWWLIVTAAVLAVLTLYYYTGSWVVVVLFFAAFALFVLRSVTRTAAPRSHACVRCGAPLNPNARSCPSCGSASWTIRN
;
A
#
# COMPACT_ATOMS: atom_id res chain seq x y z
N MET A 1 1.32 -21.88 -1.01
CA MET A 1 0.18 -21.78 -0.07
C MET A 1 -0.07 -20.30 0.24
N GLU A 2 -0.36 -19.48 -0.79
CA GLU A 2 -0.41 -18.01 -0.66
C GLU A 2 -1.62 -17.38 -1.38
N ASP A 3 -2.61 -18.18 -1.78
CA ASP A 3 -3.75 -17.72 -2.59
C ASP A 3 -5.01 -17.37 -1.78
N LEU A 4 -4.95 -17.38 -0.44
CA LEU A 4 -6.08 -17.01 0.43
C LEU A 4 -6.19 -15.49 0.71
N GLN A 5 -5.20 -14.69 0.27
CA GLN A 5 -5.12 -13.26 0.58
C GLN A 5 -6.22 -12.36 -0.04
N PRO A 6 -6.69 -12.56 -1.30
CA PRO A 6 -7.67 -11.63 -1.89
C PRO A 6 -9.06 -11.73 -1.25
N ARG A 7 -9.48 -12.94 -0.84
CA ARG A 7 -10.76 -13.14 -0.10
C ARG A 7 -10.70 -12.55 1.30
N ARG A 8 -9.55 -12.61 1.98
CA ARG A 8 -9.41 -12.09 3.34
C ARG A 8 -9.49 -10.56 3.39
N TRP A 9 -8.94 -9.86 2.39
CA TRP A 9 -9.09 -8.41 2.26
C TRP A 9 -10.55 -8.02 2.02
N TRP A 10 -11.24 -8.80 1.18
CA TRP A 10 -12.68 -8.63 0.93
C TRP A 10 -13.53 -8.84 2.18
N LEU A 11 -13.18 -9.82 3.03
CA LEU A 11 -13.85 -10.10 4.31
C LEU A 11 -13.63 -9.01 5.35
N ILE A 12 -12.45 -8.38 5.39
CA ILE A 12 -12.19 -7.25 6.30
C ILE A 12 -13.05 -6.05 5.90
N VAL A 13 -13.19 -5.79 4.60
CA VAL A 13 -14.05 -4.71 4.09
C VAL A 13 -15.53 -4.99 4.42
N THR A 14 -16.03 -6.20 4.17
CA THR A 14 -17.43 -6.53 4.46
C THR A 14 -17.74 -6.52 5.95
N ALA A 15 -16.85 -7.02 6.80
CA ALA A 15 -17.01 -6.97 8.26
C ALA A 15 -17.02 -5.51 8.77
N ALA A 16 -16.15 -4.65 8.25
CA ALA A 16 -16.13 -3.24 8.59
C ALA A 16 -17.42 -2.52 8.16
N VAL A 17 -17.91 -2.78 6.95
CA VAL A 17 -19.18 -2.20 6.45
C VAL A 17 -20.37 -2.66 7.31
N LEU A 18 -20.44 -3.95 7.65
CA LEU A 18 -21.53 -4.48 8.47
C LEU A 18 -21.53 -3.88 9.88
N ALA A 19 -20.38 -3.82 10.55
CA ALA A 19 -20.27 -3.24 11.89
C ALA A 19 -20.74 -1.77 11.92
N VAL A 20 -20.41 -1.01 10.89
CA VAL A 20 -20.83 0.39 10.73
C VAL A 20 -22.32 0.51 10.47
N LEU A 21 -22.85 -0.32 9.58
CA LEU A 21 -24.27 -0.35 9.28
C LEU A 21 -25.08 -0.68 10.53
N THR A 22 -24.61 -1.64 11.34
CA THR A 22 -25.22 -2.00 12.62
C THR A 22 -25.17 -0.85 13.62
N LEU A 23 -24.01 -0.19 13.78
CA LEU A 23 -23.86 0.99 14.63
C LEU A 23 -24.74 2.16 14.16
N TYR A 24 -24.84 2.39 12.85
CA TYR A 24 -25.69 3.43 12.28
C TYR A 24 -27.16 3.18 12.58
N TYR A 25 -27.62 1.94 12.39
CA TYR A 25 -28.99 1.53 12.69
C TYR A 25 -29.33 1.63 14.18
N TYR A 26 -28.37 1.35 15.05
CA TYR A 26 -28.62 1.28 16.49
C TYR A 26 -28.53 2.62 17.21
N THR A 27 -27.73 3.56 16.70
CA THR A 27 -27.38 4.77 17.47
C THR A 27 -28.08 6.05 16.99
N GLY A 28 -28.76 6.04 15.83
CA GLY A 28 -29.54 7.18 15.33
C GLY A 28 -28.79 8.51 15.13
N SER A 29 -27.45 8.51 15.31
CA SER A 29 -26.63 9.71 15.38
C SER A 29 -25.65 9.75 14.22
N TRP A 30 -25.86 10.72 13.33
CA TRP A 30 -25.10 10.95 12.10
C TRP A 30 -23.59 11.18 12.33
N VAL A 31 -23.19 11.50 13.56
CA VAL A 31 -21.79 11.70 13.96
C VAL A 31 -20.93 10.46 13.71
N VAL A 32 -21.47 9.26 13.96
CA VAL A 32 -20.73 7.99 13.76
C VAL A 32 -20.45 7.74 12.27
N VAL A 33 -21.39 8.14 11.41
CA VAL A 33 -21.26 8.04 9.95
C VAL A 33 -20.13 8.94 9.46
N VAL A 34 -20.12 10.20 9.87
CA VAL A 34 -19.10 11.18 9.48
C VAL A 34 -17.71 10.73 9.96
N LEU A 35 -17.59 10.26 11.20
CA LEU A 35 -16.33 9.74 11.73
C LEU A 35 -15.84 8.51 10.97
N PHE A 36 -16.76 7.60 10.56
CA PHE A 36 -16.37 6.43 9.80
C PHE A 36 -15.92 6.77 8.38
N PHE A 37 -16.64 7.63 7.67
CA PHE A 37 -16.22 8.09 6.34
C PHE A 37 -14.89 8.85 6.40
N ALA A 38 -14.68 9.68 7.43
CA ALA A 38 -13.40 10.34 7.66
C ALA A 38 -12.26 9.34 7.92
N ALA A 39 -12.50 8.35 8.78
CA ALA A 39 -11.52 7.29 9.07
C ALA A 39 -11.21 6.43 7.84
N PHE A 40 -12.23 6.07 7.05
CA PHE A 40 -12.09 5.33 5.81
C PHE A 40 -11.33 6.12 4.74
N ALA A 41 -11.66 7.40 4.55
CA ALA A 41 -10.92 8.29 3.65
C ALA A 41 -9.44 8.41 4.05
N LEU A 42 -9.15 8.56 5.34
CA LEU A 42 -7.78 8.56 5.87
C LEU A 42 -7.08 7.21 5.65
N PHE A 43 -7.80 6.10 5.79
CA PHE A 43 -7.25 4.75 5.57
C PHE A 43 -6.90 4.52 4.09
N VAL A 44 -7.79 4.94 3.16
CA VAL A 44 -7.55 4.85 1.72
C VAL A 44 -6.41 5.78 1.28
N LEU A 45 -6.32 7.00 1.81
CA LEU A 45 -5.17 7.87 1.53
C LEU A 45 -3.84 7.21 1.99
N ARG A 46 -3.85 6.56 3.15
CA ARG A 46 -2.68 5.81 3.65
C ARG A 46 -2.36 4.58 2.82
N SER A 47 -3.35 3.88 2.27
CA SER A 47 -3.08 2.69 1.46
C SER A 47 -2.46 3.06 0.11
N VAL A 48 -2.97 4.12 -0.54
CA VAL A 48 -2.43 4.61 -1.81
C VAL A 48 -0.98 5.10 -1.67
N THR A 49 -0.67 5.80 -0.57
CA THR A 49 0.69 6.29 -0.31
C THR A 49 1.70 5.18 -0.03
N ARG A 50 1.28 4.04 0.57
CA ARG A 50 2.19 2.91 0.81
C ARG A 50 2.60 2.15 -0.46
N THR A 51 1.82 2.25 -1.53
CA THR A 51 2.12 1.58 -2.81
C THR A 51 3.14 2.36 -3.64
N ALA A 52 3.45 3.60 -3.26
CA ALA A 52 4.25 4.54 -4.04
C ALA A 52 5.70 4.70 -3.57
N ALA A 53 6.24 3.79 -2.73
CA ALA A 53 7.68 3.75 -2.55
C ALA A 53 8.31 3.33 -3.89
N PRO A 54 9.00 4.24 -4.62
CA PRO A 54 9.62 3.87 -5.88
C PRO A 54 10.75 2.92 -5.54
N ARG A 55 10.60 1.64 -5.90
CA ARG A 55 11.68 0.66 -5.83
C ARG A 55 12.81 1.17 -6.71
N SER A 56 13.78 1.87 -6.11
CA SER A 56 14.95 2.35 -6.82
C SER A 56 15.95 1.20 -6.94
N HIS A 57 16.31 0.87 -8.16
CA HIS A 57 17.41 -0.06 -8.41
C HIS A 57 18.70 0.64 -8.03
N ALA A 58 19.55 0.01 -7.23
CA ALA A 58 20.85 0.53 -6.84
C ALA A 58 21.96 -0.41 -7.31
N CYS A 59 23.08 0.14 -7.74
CA CYS A 59 24.25 -0.66 -8.06
C CYS A 59 24.85 -1.27 -6.79
N VAL A 60 25.13 -2.58 -6.78
CA VAL A 60 25.73 -3.26 -5.61
C VAL A 60 27.18 -2.79 -5.37
N ARG A 61 27.89 -2.40 -6.44
CA ARG A 61 29.31 -2.07 -6.37
C ARG A 61 29.59 -0.63 -5.94
N CYS A 62 28.80 0.33 -6.44
CA CYS A 62 29.03 1.77 -6.17
C CYS A 62 27.86 2.46 -5.44
N GLY A 63 26.71 1.80 -5.29
CA GLY A 63 25.54 2.38 -4.62
C GLY A 63 24.77 3.43 -5.43
N ALA A 64 25.22 3.75 -6.65
CA ALA A 64 24.53 4.73 -7.49
C ALA A 64 23.11 4.26 -7.85
N PRO A 65 22.11 5.17 -7.87
CA PRO A 65 20.78 4.86 -8.36
C PRO A 65 20.84 4.53 -9.86
N LEU A 66 20.30 3.39 -10.23
CA LEU A 66 20.23 2.91 -11.60
C LEU A 66 18.80 3.04 -12.14
N ASN A 67 18.71 3.38 -13.42
CA ASN A 67 17.48 3.23 -14.17
C ASN A 67 17.14 1.71 -14.26
N PRO A 68 15.90 1.29 -13.98
CA PRO A 68 15.48 -0.13 -14.10
C PRO A 68 15.74 -0.74 -15.49
N ASN A 69 15.82 0.08 -16.54
CA ASN A 69 16.11 -0.37 -17.91
C ASN A 69 17.60 -0.29 -18.29
N ALA A 70 18.49 0.16 -17.39
CA ALA A 70 19.92 0.24 -17.69
C ALA A 70 20.58 -1.15 -17.64
N ARG A 71 21.26 -1.55 -18.73
CA ARG A 71 21.98 -2.84 -18.81
C ARG A 71 23.27 -2.87 -17.98
N SER A 72 23.86 -1.70 -17.71
CA SER A 72 25.08 -1.53 -16.94
C SER A 72 25.04 -0.23 -16.14
N CYS A 73 25.78 -0.18 -15.03
CA CYS A 73 25.91 1.04 -14.23
C CYS A 73 26.73 2.10 -14.98
N PRO A 74 26.22 3.34 -15.15
CA PRO A 74 26.98 4.41 -15.81
C PRO A 74 28.18 4.90 -14.98
N SER A 75 28.17 4.72 -13.66
CA SER A 75 29.25 5.19 -12.79
C SER A 75 30.42 4.22 -12.68
N CYS A 76 30.18 2.90 -12.67
CA CYS A 76 31.23 1.90 -12.43
C CYS A 76 31.26 0.74 -13.43
N GLY A 77 30.36 0.73 -14.42
CA GLY A 77 30.32 -0.27 -15.49
C GLY A 77 29.81 -1.67 -15.09
N SER A 78 29.49 -1.92 -13.81
CA SER A 78 29.03 -3.24 -13.38
C SER A 78 27.59 -3.53 -13.83
N ALA A 79 27.31 -4.79 -14.17
CA ALA A 79 25.96 -5.27 -14.52
C ALA A 79 25.17 -5.84 -13.31
N SER A 80 25.70 -5.73 -12.09
CA SER A 80 25.04 -6.19 -10.86
C SER A 80 24.25 -5.06 -10.18
N TRP A 81 22.98 -5.34 -9.89
CA TRP A 81 22.07 -4.41 -9.23
C TRP A 81 21.24 -5.11 -8.15
N THR A 82 20.72 -4.32 -7.21
CA THR A 82 19.83 -4.76 -6.13
C THR A 82 18.65 -3.80 -5.99
N ILE A 83 17.53 -4.30 -5.47
CA ILE A 83 16.33 -3.50 -5.20
C ILE A 83 16.41 -3.02 -3.75
N ARG A 84 16.46 -1.71 -3.55
CA ARG A 84 16.38 -1.12 -2.20
C ARG A 84 14.95 -0.60 -1.99
N ASN A 85 14.35 -0.99 -0.87
CA ASN A 85 13.04 -0.54 -0.40
C ASN A 85 13.21 0.55 0.66
#